data_AF-A0A2N3F8U4-F1
#
_entry.id   AF-A0A2N3F8U4-F1
#
_cell.length_a   1.000
_cell.length_b   1.000
_cell.length_c   1.000
_cell.angle_alpha   90.00
_cell.angle_beta   90.00
_cell.angle_gamma   90.00
#
_symmetry.space_group_name_H-M   'P 1'
#
loop_
_entity.id
_entity.type
_entity.pdbx_description
1 polymer ?
#
loop_
_entity_poly.entity_id
_entity_poly.type
_entity_poly.pdbx_seq_one_letter_code
_entity_poly.pdbx_strand_id
1 'polypeptide(L)' 'MSKLYDYCQKIQQHIERNGLDVFKSRGEVALSCGFLVSLVGPDDPDDPQKIESLRRAAREIFNLELD' A
#
# COMPACT_ATOMS: atom_id res chain seq x y z
N MET A 1 -8.90 -12.59 -5.32
CA MET A 1 -8.27 -11.52 -4.53
C MET A 1 -8.33 -10.26 -5.36
N SER A 2 -8.73 -9.14 -4.74
CA SER A 2 -8.75 -7.83 -5.40
C SER A 2 -7.31 -7.33 -5.59
N LYS A 3 -7.03 -6.64 -6.69
CA LYS A 3 -5.69 -6.08 -6.97
C LYS A 3 -5.26 -5.09 -5.89
N LEU A 4 -6.21 -4.31 -5.39
CA LEU A 4 -5.98 -3.34 -4.32
C LEU A 4 -5.49 -4.02 -3.05
N TYR A 5 -6.10 -5.14 -2.66
CA TYR A 5 -5.66 -5.93 -1.50
C TYR A 5 -4.26 -6.51 -1.72
N ASP A 6 -4.01 -7.10 -2.89
CA ASP A 6 -2.70 -7.66 -3.24
C ASP A 6 -1.59 -6.60 -3.16
N TYR A 7 -1.87 -5.38 -3.61
CA TYR A 7 -0.92 -4.27 -3.54
C TYR A 7 -0.67 -3.82 -2.09
N CYS A 8 -1.72 -3.76 -1.26
CA CYS A 8 -1.57 -3.47 0.16
C CYS A 8 -0.71 -4.54 0.86
N GLN A 9 -0.84 -5.81 0.47
CA GLN A 9 -0.01 -6.91 0.97
C GLN A 9 1.44 -6.79 0.51
N LYS A 10 1.69 -6.47 -0.77
CA LYS A 10 3.05 -6.24 -1.30
C LYS A 10 3.79 -5.16 -0.51
N ILE A 11 3.11 -4.04 -0.19
CA ILE A 11 3.69 -2.97 0.63
C ILE A 11 4.00 -3.44 2.05
N GLN A 12 3.06 -4.15 2.70
CA GLN A 12 3.29 -4.66 4.06
C GLN A 12 4.48 -5.63 4.11
N GLN A 13 4.55 -6.56 3.16
CA GLN A 13 5.68 -7.47 3.04
C GLN A 13 6.99 -6.73 2.77
N HIS A 14 6.98 -5.67 1.97
CA HIS A 14 8.16 -4.86 1.73
C HIS A 14 8.66 -4.16 3.00
N ILE A 15 7.74 -3.56 3.77
CA ILE A 15 8.05 -2.91 5.06
C ILE A 15 8.69 -3.92 6.02
N GLU A 16 8.09 -5.10 6.15
CA GLU A 16 8.57 -6.17 7.05
C GLU A 16 9.92 -6.73 6.61
N ARG A 17 10.09 -7.04 5.32
CA ARG A 17 11.33 -7.63 4.78
C ARG A 17 12.54 -6.70 4.89
N ASN A 18 12.32 -5.39 4.82
CA ASN A 18 13.38 -4.40 4.93
C ASN A 18 13.58 -3.88 6.37
N GLY A 19 12.85 -4.43 7.35
CA GLY A 19 12.96 -4.01 8.75
C GLY A 19 12.61 -2.53 8.97
N LEU A 20 11.72 -1.98 8.14
CA LEU A 20 11.27 -0.59 8.28
C LEU A 20 10.35 -0.44 9.49
N ASP A 21 10.30 0.76 10.05
CA ASP A 21 9.35 1.07 11.11
C ASP A 21 7.92 0.96 10.59
N VAL A 22 7.22 -0.08 11.03
CA VAL A 22 5.89 -0.44 10.54
C VAL A 22 4.89 0.69 10.73
N PHE A 23 4.94 1.38 11.88
CA PHE A 23 3.98 2.44 12.19
C PHE A 23 4.25 3.66 11.32
N LYS A 24 5.51 4.10 11.24
CA LYS A 24 5.92 5.25 10.43
C LYS A 24 5.66 5.01 8.94
N SER A 25 6.12 3.88 8.40
CA SER A 25 5.97 3.58 6.98
C SER A 25 4.51 3.43 6.56
N ARG A 26 3.66 2.79 7.38
CA ARG A 26 2.21 2.73 7.09
C ARG A 26 1.55 4.11 7.17
N GLY A 27 1.95 4.93 8.13
CA GLY A 27 1.48 6.31 8.27
C GLY A 27 1.83 7.17 7.05
N GLU A 28 3.08 7.11 6.59
CA GLU A 28 3.54 7.84 5.39
C GLU A 28 2.75 7.42 4.14
N VAL A 29 2.55 6.11 3.94
CA VAL A 29 1.73 5.61 2.82
C VAL A 29 0.31 6.13 2.92
N ALA A 30 -0.30 6.07 4.10
CA ALA A 30 -1.67 6.53 4.31
C ALA A 30 -1.85 8.03 4.06
N LEU A 31 -0.85 8.85 4.42
CA LEU A 31 -0.83 10.27 4.11
C LEU A 31 -0.71 10.53 2.60
N SER A 32 0.01 9.68 1.86
CA SER A 32 0.20 9.84 0.40
C SER A 32 -1.00 9.32 -0.42
N CYS A 33 -1.57 8.16 -0.07
CA CYS A 33 -2.69 7.56 -0.79
C CYS A 33 -4.08 7.97 -0.28
N GLY A 34 -4.16 8.58 0.91
CA GLY A 34 -5.41 9.08 1.50
C GLY A 34 -6.24 8.01 2.23
N PHE A 35 -5.70 6.81 2.46
CA PHE A 35 -6.37 5.74 3.20
C PHE A 35 -5.38 4.82 3.91
N LEU A 36 -5.84 4.12 4.95
CA LEU A 36 -5.03 3.14 5.67
C LEU A 36 -5.02 1.81 4.91
N VAL A 37 -3.84 1.40 4.42
CA VAL A 37 -3.64 0.11 3.73
C VAL A 37 -3.98 -1.10 4.60
N SER A 38 -3.93 -0.95 5.93
CA SER A 38 -4.31 -1.99 6.89
C SER A 38 -5.83 -2.18 7.03
N LEU A 39 -6.64 -1.28 6.47
CA LEU A 39 -8.11 -1.37 6.48
C LEU A 39 -8.67 -1.95 5.18
N VAL A 40 -7.83 -2.21 4.18
CA VAL A 40 -8.25 -2.90 2.95
C VAL A 40 -8.26 -4.40 3.21
N GLY A 41 -9.45 -5.00 3.12
CA GLY A 41 -9.69 -6.42 3.20
C GLY A 41 -9.71 -7.11 1.83
N PRO A 42 -9.71 -8.46 1.82
CA PRO A 42 -9.67 -9.26 0.60
C PRO A 42 -10.94 -9.16 -0.27
N ASP A 43 -12.07 -8.76 0.34
CA ASP A 43 -13.37 -8.62 -0.31
C ASP A 43 -13.68 -7.17 -0.72
N ASP A 44 -12.80 -6.21 -0.42
CA ASP A 44 -12.95 -4.83 -0.86
C ASP A 44 -12.84 -4.75 -2.39
N PRO A 45 -13.77 -4.04 -3.06
CA PRO A 45 -13.75 -3.91 -4.50
C PRO A 45 -12.53 -3.11 -4.96
N ASP A 46 -12.05 -3.45 -6.15
CA ASP A 46 -10.99 -2.70 -6.81
C ASP A 46 -11.49 -1.31 -7.20
N ASP A 47 -11.03 -0.30 -6.46
CA ASP A 47 -11.21 1.11 -6.79
C ASP A 47 -10.01 1.60 -7.60
N PRO A 48 -10.18 1.95 -8.89
CA PRO A 48 -9.10 2.41 -9.75
C PRO A 48 -8.33 3.62 -9.18
N GLN A 49 -9.02 4.52 -8.47
CA GLN A 49 -8.39 5.71 -7.88
C GLN A 49 -7.49 5.35 -6.70
N LYS A 50 -7.94 4.41 -5.85
CA LYS A 50 -7.13 3.90 -4.74
C LYS A 50 -5.92 3.12 -5.24
N ILE A 51 -6.11 2.31 -6.27
CA ILE A 51 -5.02 1.56 -6.91
C ILE A 51 -3.95 2.53 -7.42
N GLU A 52 -4.33 3.53 -8.19
CA GLU A 52 -3.35 4.48 -8.75
C GLU A 52 -2.65 5.28 -7.65
N SER A 53 -3.39 5.75 -6.64
CA SER A 53 -2.82 6.48 -5.51
C SER A 53 -1.83 5.61 -4.72
N LEU A 54 -2.13 4.31 -4.56
CA LEU A 54 -1.26 3.36 -3.88
C LEU A 54 0.01 3.06 -4.69
N ARG A 55 -0.10 2.92 -6.02
CA ARG A 55 1.07 2.75 -6.92
C ARG A 55 2.01 3.95 -6.81
N ARG A 56 1.45 5.16 -6.86
CA ARG A 56 2.23 6.39 -6.70
C ARG A 56 2.93 6.45 -5.34
N ALA A 57 2.19 6.19 -4.25
CA ALA A 57 2.75 6.19 -2.89
C ALA A 57 3.87 5.16 -2.72
N ALA A 58 3.70 3.94 -3.24
CA ALA A 58 4.72 2.89 -3.18
C ALA A 58 6.01 3.30 -3.91
N ARG A 59 5.87 3.95 -5.08
CA ARG A 59 7.01 4.45 -5.85
C ARG A 59 7.71 5.62 -5.15
N GLU A 60 6.97 6.58 -4.62
CA GLU A 60 7.54 7.77 -3.98
C GLU A 60 8.24 7.46 -2.66
N ILE A 61 7.64 6.58 -1.83
CA ILE A 61 8.10 6.33 -0.46
C ILE A 61 9.13 5.19 -0.42
N PHE A 62 8.89 4.12 -1.19
CA PHE A 62 9.71 2.91 -1.13
C PHE A 62 10.48 2.61 -2.42
N ASN A 63 10.31 3.43 -3.47
CA ASN A 63 10.81 3.12 -4.82
C ASN A 63 10.37 1.72 -5.28
N LEU A 64 9.15 1.32 -4.90
CA LEU A 64 8.55 0.02 -5.18
C LEU A 64 7.53 0.13 -6.33
N GLU A 65 7.71 -0.65 -7.38
CA GLU A 65 6.71 -0.77 -8.46
C GLU A 65 5.69 -1.88 -8.15
N LEU A 66 4.42 -1.54 -8.33
CA LEU A 66 3.28 -2.45 -8.10
C LEU A 66 2.61 -2.72 -9.45
N ASP A 67 2.97 -3.84 -10.07
CA ASP A 67 2.40 -4.35 -11.34
C ASP A 67 1.58 -5.63 -11.16
#